data_AF-A0A248KI94-F1
#
_entry.id   AF-A0A248KI94-F1
#
_cell.length_a   1.000
_cell.length_b   1.000
_cell.length_c   1.000
_cell.angle_alpha   90.00
_cell.angle_beta   90.00
_cell.angle_gamma   90.00
#
_symmetry.space_group_name_H-M   'P 1'
#
loop_
_entity.id
_entity.type
_entity.pdbx_description
1 polymer ?
#
loop_
_entity_poly.entity_id
_entity_poly.type
_entity_poly.pdbx_seq_one_letter_code
_entity_poly.pdbx_strand_id
1 'polypeptide(L)'
;MLYEYSEQYVNDGGVANNTILSGLQSIFPSEYGDKNSYARQYISEGGVANDTTLNGNSEQHVNGGTANGTTLYAATAWQYIHDGGIANGTKIHDGNIIVYGGGESHHTEVRGGQFSLLTGSLASGETFVSGYSEMLMEAGLTRQM
;
A
#
# COMPACT_ATOMS: atom_id res chain seq x y z
N MET A 1 0.39 -10.30 13.42
CA MET A 1 1.63 -9.55 13.15
C MET A 1 2.54 -10.44 12.32
N LEU A 2 3.08 -9.93 11.22
CA LEU A 2 3.97 -10.61 10.29
C LEU A 2 5.35 -9.93 10.35
N TYR A 3 6.40 -10.73 10.45
CA TYR A 3 7.77 -10.27 10.56
C TYR A 3 8.55 -10.58 9.28
N GLU A 4 9.88 -10.54 9.38
CA GLU A 4 10.82 -10.85 8.31
C GLU A 4 10.39 -12.06 7.45
N TYR A 5 10.33 -11.89 6.12
CA TYR A 5 9.95 -12.90 5.13
C TYR A 5 8.55 -13.53 5.29
N SER A 6 7.70 -12.95 6.13
CA SER A 6 6.37 -13.50 6.39
C SER A 6 5.36 -13.00 5.35
N GLU A 7 4.44 -13.88 4.96
CA GLU A 7 3.39 -13.58 3.99
C GLU A 7 2.01 -13.92 4.58
N GLN A 8 1.01 -13.09 4.29
CA GLN A 8 -0.40 -13.39 4.55
C GLN A 8 -1.17 -13.28 3.25
N TYR A 9 -1.96 -14.32 2.95
CA TYR A 9 -2.90 -14.33 1.84
C TYR A 9 -4.33 -14.16 2.37
N VAL A 10 -5.05 -13.17 1.84
CA VAL A 10 -6.45 -12.91 2.10
C VAL A 10 -7.20 -13.20 0.80
N ASN A 11 -7.73 -14.42 0.69
CA ASN A 11 -8.43 -14.92 -0.50
C ASN A 11 -9.93 -14.58 -0.45
N ASP A 12 -10.68 -15.01 -1.47
CA ASP A 12 -12.13 -14.84 -1.54
C ASP A 12 -12.87 -15.25 -0.25
N GLY A 13 -13.73 -14.36 0.25
CA GLY A 13 -14.43 -14.48 1.53
C GLY A 13 -13.55 -14.35 2.77
N GLY A 14 -12.22 -14.25 2.61
CA GLY A 14 -11.27 -14.05 3.67
C GLY A 14 -11.29 -12.62 4.22
N VAL A 15 -11.21 -12.49 5.54
CA VAL A 15 -11.12 -11.20 6.22
C VAL A 15 -9.91 -11.19 7.16
N ALA A 16 -8.99 -10.25 6.96
CA ALA A 16 -7.89 -9.98 7.88
C ALA A 16 -8.09 -8.64 8.57
N ASN A 17 -8.02 -8.61 9.90
CA ASN A 17 -8.20 -7.39 10.69
C ASN A 17 -6.93 -7.08 11.46
N ASN A 18 -6.56 -5.80 11.52
CA ASN A 18 -5.48 -5.27 12.34
C ASN A 18 -4.13 -5.97 12.08
N THR A 19 -3.88 -6.32 10.81
CA THR A 19 -2.61 -6.93 10.41
C THR A 19 -1.50 -5.90 10.53
N ILE A 20 -0.43 -6.25 11.25
CA ILE A 20 0.79 -5.44 11.29
C ILE A 20 1.87 -6.17 10.48
N LEU A 21 2.41 -5.50 9.47
CA LEU A 21 3.54 -5.95 8.65
C LEU A 21 4.80 -5.20 9.08
N SER A 22 5.86 -5.92 9.46
CA SER A 22 7.13 -5.31 9.84
C SER A 22 8.32 -6.19 9.47
N GLY A 23 8.83 -6.01 8.25
CA GLY A 23 10.07 -6.63 7.82
C GLY A 23 11.30 -5.81 8.24
N LEU A 24 12.47 -6.47 8.21
CA LEU A 24 13.75 -5.87 8.61
C LEU A 24 14.59 -5.50 7.39
N GLN A 25 15.41 -4.47 7.54
CA GLN A 25 16.51 -4.18 6.62
C GLN A 25 17.70 -5.04 7.04
N SER A 26 18.14 -5.95 6.16
CA SER A 26 19.33 -6.75 6.42
C SER A 26 20.58 -5.87 6.34
N ILE A 27 21.33 -5.78 7.43
CA ILE A 27 22.61 -5.03 7.52
C ILE A 27 23.82 -5.88 7.12
N PHE A 28 23.62 -7.15 6.75
CA PHE A 28 24.70 -8.01 6.26
C PHE A 28 24.77 -7.94 4.73
N PRO A 29 25.91 -7.53 4.14
CA PRO A 29 26.09 -7.64 2.69
C PRO A 29 26.09 -9.12 2.33
N SER A 30 24.99 -9.60 1.77
CA SER A 30 24.98 -10.91 1.12
C SER A 30 25.56 -10.76 -0.28
N GLU A 31 26.25 -11.81 -0.74
CA GLU A 31 26.94 -11.89 -2.04
C GLU A 31 26.00 -11.73 -3.27
N TYR A 32 24.68 -11.57 -3.06
CA TYR A 32 23.64 -11.72 -4.09
C TYR A 32 22.62 -10.57 -4.24
N GLY A 33 22.89 -9.37 -3.71
CA GLY A 33 22.07 -8.18 -3.96
C GLY A 33 20.85 -8.03 -3.05
N ASP A 34 20.29 -6.82 -3.02
CA ASP A 34 19.34 -6.28 -2.04
C ASP A 34 18.27 -7.28 -1.53
N LYS A 35 18.50 -7.89 -0.36
CA LYS A 35 17.46 -8.57 0.40
C LYS A 35 16.99 -7.69 1.55
N ASN A 36 16.17 -6.70 1.21
CA ASN A 36 15.20 -6.20 2.18
C ASN A 36 14.23 -7.34 2.49
N SER A 37 14.09 -7.69 3.75
CA SER A 37 13.31 -8.83 4.14
C SER A 37 11.88 -8.41 4.44
N TYR A 38 11.07 -8.29 3.39
CA TYR A 38 9.72 -7.73 3.49
C TYR A 38 8.76 -8.65 4.26
N ALA A 39 7.91 -8.03 5.08
CA ALA A 39 6.65 -8.63 5.52
C ALA A 39 5.56 -8.25 4.52
N ARG A 40 4.83 -9.23 3.98
CA ARG A 40 3.92 -9.03 2.84
C ARG A 40 2.49 -9.48 3.14
N GLN A 41 1.51 -8.74 2.63
CA GLN A 41 0.10 -9.14 2.60
C GLN A 41 -0.41 -9.10 1.16
N TYR A 42 -0.99 -10.19 0.70
CA TYR A 42 -1.65 -10.30 -0.60
C TYR A 42 -3.15 -10.40 -0.39
N ILE A 43 -3.91 -9.46 -0.94
CA ILE A 43 -5.37 -9.41 -0.85
C ILE A 43 -5.91 -9.68 -2.24
N SER A 44 -6.38 -10.90 -2.45
CA SER A 44 -6.90 -11.35 -3.74
C SER A 44 -8.37 -10.96 -3.92
N GLU A 45 -8.90 -11.18 -5.12
CA GLU A 45 -10.32 -10.97 -5.44
C GLU A 45 -11.25 -11.55 -4.37
N GLY A 46 -12.21 -10.73 -3.91
CA GLY A 46 -13.15 -11.07 -2.84
C GLY A 46 -12.57 -11.06 -1.41
N GLY A 47 -11.25 -10.90 -1.25
CA GLY A 47 -10.59 -10.76 0.05
C GLY A 47 -10.66 -9.33 0.60
N VAL A 48 -10.76 -9.21 1.93
CA VAL A 48 -10.84 -7.92 2.63
C VAL A 48 -9.80 -7.82 3.74
N ALA A 49 -8.94 -6.79 3.70
CA ALA A 49 -8.08 -6.43 4.82
C ALA A 49 -8.53 -5.11 5.46
N ASN A 50 -8.65 -5.09 6.78
CA ASN A 50 -9.01 -3.91 7.55
C ASN A 50 -7.89 -3.51 8.50
N ASP A 51 -7.60 -2.21 8.56
CA ASP A 51 -6.68 -1.57 9.48
C ASP A 51 -5.26 -2.17 9.43
N THR A 52 -4.78 -2.49 8.22
CA THR A 52 -3.42 -3.00 8.04
C THR A 52 -2.41 -1.87 8.31
N THR A 53 -1.44 -2.15 9.18
CA THR A 53 -0.32 -1.23 9.45
C THR A 53 0.95 -1.74 8.79
N LEU A 54 1.57 -0.90 7.96
CA LEU A 54 2.84 -1.17 7.30
C LEU A 54 3.96 -0.40 7.99
N ASN A 55 4.88 -1.13 8.60
CA ASN A 55 6.08 -0.63 9.29
C ASN A 55 7.34 -1.28 8.68
N GLY A 56 8.49 -0.64 8.83
CA GLY A 56 9.76 -1.15 8.30
C GLY A 56 9.66 -1.55 6.82
N ASN A 57 10.38 -2.60 6.43
CA ASN A 57 10.28 -3.16 5.09
C ASN A 57 8.98 -3.97 4.98
N SER A 58 7.93 -3.40 4.42
CA SER A 58 6.64 -4.08 4.29
C SER A 58 5.90 -3.73 3.01
N GLU A 59 5.11 -4.67 2.53
CA GLU A 59 4.32 -4.49 1.32
C GLU A 59 2.90 -5.03 1.48
N GLN A 60 1.91 -4.27 1.01
CA GLN A 60 0.54 -4.73 0.83
C GLN A 60 0.22 -4.70 -0.66
N HIS A 61 -0.14 -5.86 -1.22
CA HIS A 61 -0.52 -6.05 -2.61
C HIS A 61 -2.04 -6.28 -2.69
N VAL A 62 -2.77 -5.30 -3.21
CA VAL A 62 -4.24 -5.35 -3.39
C VAL A 62 -4.54 -5.79 -4.82
N ASN A 63 -4.80 -7.08 -5.01
CA ASN A 63 -4.94 -7.77 -6.31
C ASN A 63 -6.40 -8.17 -6.55
N GLY A 64 -7.27 -7.22 -6.91
CA GLY A 64 -8.71 -7.46 -7.03
C GLY A 64 -9.48 -7.45 -5.71
N GLY A 65 -8.77 -7.40 -4.57
CA GLY A 65 -9.35 -7.35 -3.24
C GLY A 65 -9.62 -5.93 -2.72
N THR A 66 -10.01 -5.81 -1.45
CA THR A 66 -10.26 -4.53 -0.79
C THR A 66 -9.38 -4.34 0.45
N ALA A 67 -8.70 -3.20 0.53
CA ALA A 67 -7.96 -2.74 1.71
C ALA A 67 -8.63 -1.51 2.33
N ASN A 68 -9.01 -1.58 3.61
CA ASN A 68 -9.65 -0.49 4.34
C ASN A 68 -8.74 0.01 5.46
N GLY A 69 -8.49 1.32 5.52
CA GLY A 69 -7.77 1.95 6.63
C GLY A 69 -6.28 1.61 6.70
N THR A 70 -5.63 1.28 5.58
CA THR A 70 -4.20 0.98 5.56
C THR A 70 -3.38 2.19 6.01
N THR A 71 -2.42 2.00 6.92
CA THR A 71 -1.53 3.06 7.42
C THR A 71 -0.07 2.72 7.17
N LEU A 72 0.68 3.62 6.52
CA LEU A 72 2.08 3.44 6.14
C LEU A 72 2.99 4.37 6.94
N TYR A 73 3.78 3.82 7.87
CA TYR A 73 4.65 4.59 8.78
C TYR A 73 6.12 4.65 8.39
N ALA A 74 6.59 3.83 7.44
CA ALA A 74 8.00 3.75 7.08
C ALA A 74 8.22 4.11 5.61
N ALA A 75 9.32 4.81 5.30
CA ALA A 75 9.70 5.13 3.92
C ALA A 75 9.96 3.89 3.04
N THR A 76 10.19 2.73 3.65
CA THR A 76 10.33 1.45 2.95
C THR A 76 9.04 0.62 2.93
N ALA A 77 7.92 1.19 3.39
CA ALA A 77 6.60 0.59 3.28
C ALA A 77 5.95 0.93 1.94
N TRP A 78 5.33 -0.07 1.32
CA TRP A 78 4.65 0.06 0.04
C TRP A 78 3.25 -0.51 0.04
N GLN A 79 2.29 0.25 -0.48
CA GLN A 79 0.98 -0.26 -0.87
C GLN A 79 0.88 -0.25 -2.40
N TYR A 80 0.68 -1.43 -2.98
CA TYR A 80 0.46 -1.62 -4.41
C TYR A 80 -1.00 -1.95 -4.67
N ILE A 81 -1.68 -1.10 -5.43
CA ILE A 81 -3.08 -1.30 -5.82
C ILE A 81 -3.11 -1.67 -7.30
N HIS A 82 -3.35 -2.94 -7.56
CA HIS A 82 -3.37 -3.51 -8.90
C HIS A 82 -4.77 -3.41 -9.53
N ASP A 83 -4.91 -3.87 -10.77
CA ASP A 83 -6.17 -3.94 -11.48
C ASP A 83 -7.27 -4.63 -10.66
N GLY A 84 -8.44 -3.99 -10.57
CA GLY A 84 -9.57 -4.40 -9.74
C GLY A 84 -9.35 -4.25 -8.22
N GLY A 85 -8.16 -3.87 -7.76
CA GLY A 85 -7.86 -3.61 -6.36
C GLY A 85 -8.43 -2.28 -5.90
N ILE A 86 -8.96 -2.25 -4.68
CA ILE A 86 -9.56 -1.05 -4.09
C ILE A 86 -8.91 -0.76 -2.74
N ALA A 87 -8.41 0.46 -2.54
CA ALA A 87 -8.02 0.95 -1.21
C ALA A 87 -8.90 2.12 -0.75
N ASN A 88 -9.36 2.04 0.50
CA ASN A 88 -10.20 3.05 1.13
C ASN A 88 -9.50 3.64 2.36
N GLY A 89 -9.33 4.97 2.39
CA GLY A 89 -8.86 5.67 3.58
C GLY A 89 -7.39 5.40 3.91
N THR A 90 -6.54 5.19 2.91
CA THR A 90 -5.10 5.00 3.12
C THR A 90 -4.48 6.26 3.74
N LYS A 91 -3.65 6.06 4.77
CA LYS A 91 -2.88 7.13 5.43
C LYS A 91 -1.39 6.90 5.24
N ILE A 92 -0.72 7.88 4.65
CA ILE A 92 0.71 7.84 4.36
C ILE A 92 1.41 8.83 5.27
N HIS A 93 2.16 8.31 6.25
CA HIS A 93 3.03 9.12 7.09
C HIS A 93 4.39 9.32 6.45
N ASP A 94 5.03 8.25 5.97
CA ASP A 94 6.33 8.31 5.28
C ASP A 94 6.47 7.32 4.10
N GLY A 95 5.53 6.37 3.95
CA GLY A 95 5.63 5.31 2.94
C GLY A 95 5.18 5.71 1.55
N ASN A 96 4.92 4.69 0.72
CA ASN A 96 4.63 4.91 -0.70
C ASN A 96 3.40 4.12 -1.12
N ILE A 97 2.59 4.73 -1.97
CA ILE A 97 1.50 4.05 -2.66
C ILE A 97 1.71 4.16 -4.18
N ILE A 98 1.49 3.04 -4.88
CA ILE A 98 1.38 3.00 -6.34
C ILE A 98 0.03 2.42 -6.71
N VAL A 99 -0.72 3.15 -7.52
CA VAL A 99 -1.97 2.68 -8.10
C VAL A 99 -1.76 2.43 -9.58
N TYR A 100 -1.86 1.17 -9.97
CA TYR A 100 -1.73 0.72 -11.36
C TYR A 100 -3.04 0.95 -12.13
N GLY A 101 -2.98 0.80 -13.45
CA GLY A 101 -4.17 0.87 -14.30
C GLY A 101 -5.25 -0.11 -13.84
N GLY A 102 -6.49 0.38 -13.72
CA GLY A 102 -7.64 -0.39 -13.21
C GLY A 102 -7.71 -0.53 -11.69
N GLY A 103 -6.69 -0.05 -10.95
CA GLY A 103 -6.75 0.07 -9.49
C GLY A 103 -7.42 1.37 -9.04
N GLU A 104 -8.07 1.32 -7.89
CA GLU A 104 -8.80 2.45 -7.32
C GLU A 104 -8.31 2.79 -5.91
N SER A 105 -8.13 4.09 -5.66
CA SER A 105 -7.83 4.63 -4.33
C SER A 105 -8.84 5.72 -3.95
N HIS A 106 -9.35 5.64 -2.73
CA HIS A 106 -10.37 6.55 -2.21
C HIS A 106 -9.92 7.19 -0.89
N HIS A 107 -10.08 8.50 -0.76
CA HIS A 107 -9.83 9.26 0.48
C HIS A 107 -8.40 9.05 1.04
N THR A 108 -7.38 9.17 0.19
CA THR A 108 -5.98 9.02 0.62
C THR A 108 -5.48 10.27 1.32
N GLU A 109 -4.84 10.11 2.47
CA GLU A 109 -4.17 11.19 3.20
C GLU A 109 -2.64 11.03 3.10
N VAL A 110 -1.95 12.01 2.51
CA VAL A 110 -0.49 12.03 2.35
C VAL A 110 0.12 13.11 3.24
N ARG A 111 0.74 12.69 4.33
CA ARG A 111 1.46 13.57 5.26
C ARG A 111 2.97 13.60 5.02
N GLY A 112 3.50 12.53 4.44
CA GLY A 112 4.87 12.37 3.97
C GLY A 112 4.93 11.20 2.97
N GLY A 113 6.07 11.04 2.30
CA GLY A 113 6.25 10.01 1.28
C GLY A 113 5.60 10.34 -0.08
N GLN A 114 5.18 9.29 -0.80
CA GLN A 114 4.76 9.42 -2.20
C GLN A 114 3.42 8.75 -2.50
N PHE A 115 2.60 9.44 -3.28
CA PHE A 115 1.41 8.89 -3.94
C PHE A 115 1.53 8.96 -5.46
N SER A 116 1.68 7.80 -6.10
CA SER A 116 1.82 7.67 -7.55
C SER A 116 0.59 7.05 -8.21
N LEU A 117 0.00 7.78 -9.17
CA LEU A 117 -1.12 7.35 -10.01
C LEU A 117 -0.64 7.11 -11.44
N LEU A 118 -0.67 5.84 -11.87
CA LEU A 118 -0.26 5.44 -13.22
C LEU A 118 -1.43 5.53 -14.21
N THR A 119 -1.13 5.45 -15.51
CA THR A 119 -2.16 5.51 -16.57
C THR A 119 -3.26 4.47 -16.36
N GLY A 120 -4.51 4.95 -16.37
CA GLY A 120 -5.69 4.11 -16.16
C GLY A 120 -6.06 3.86 -14.69
N SER A 121 -5.32 4.42 -13.73
CA SER A 121 -5.71 4.40 -12.31
C SER A 121 -6.81 5.43 -12.00
N LEU A 122 -7.55 5.20 -10.92
CA LEU A 122 -8.54 6.12 -10.39
C LEU A 122 -8.20 6.54 -8.97
N ALA A 123 -8.17 7.86 -8.73
CA ALA A 123 -8.21 8.43 -7.38
C ALA A 123 -9.47 9.29 -7.21
N SER A 124 -10.20 9.06 -6.12
CA SER A 124 -11.37 9.86 -5.80
C SER A 124 -11.50 10.20 -4.31
N GLY A 125 -12.26 11.26 -4.03
CA GLY A 125 -12.35 11.86 -2.70
C GLY A 125 -11.22 12.86 -2.44
N GLU A 126 -11.25 13.50 -1.28
CA GLU A 126 -10.21 14.44 -0.87
C GLU A 126 -8.87 13.70 -0.75
N THR A 127 -7.90 14.10 -1.58
CA THR A 127 -6.51 13.75 -1.33
C THR A 127 -5.81 14.94 -0.69
N PHE A 128 -5.43 14.79 0.57
CA PHE A 128 -4.65 15.80 1.28
C PHE A 128 -3.17 15.51 1.11
N VAL A 129 -2.39 16.49 0.66
CA VAL A 129 -0.93 16.38 0.49
C VAL A 129 -0.27 17.50 1.29
N SER A 130 0.53 17.15 2.30
CA SER A 130 1.28 18.13 3.10
C SER A 130 2.52 18.62 2.34
N GLY A 131 3.05 19.81 2.69
CA GLY A 131 4.05 20.55 1.89
C GLY A 131 5.43 19.91 1.65
N TYR A 132 5.73 18.74 2.23
CA TYR A 132 6.93 17.94 1.94
C TYR A 132 6.64 16.61 1.23
N SER A 133 5.38 16.35 0.90
CA SER A 133 4.93 15.09 0.27
C SER A 133 4.79 15.27 -1.24
N GLU A 134 4.91 14.16 -1.98
CA GLU A 134 4.79 14.17 -3.44
C GLU A 134 3.56 13.40 -3.91
N MET A 135 2.82 14.01 -4.82
CA MET A 135 1.79 13.35 -5.62
C MET A 135 2.23 13.39 -7.08
N LEU A 136 2.45 12.21 -7.66
CA LEU A 136 2.82 12.05 -9.05
C LEU A 136 1.65 11.47 -9.84
N MET A 137 1.27 12.14 -10.92
CA MET A 137 0.23 11.68 -11.84
C MET A 137 0.81 11.57 -13.25
N GLU A 138 0.86 10.37 -13.82
CA GLU A 138 1.26 10.22 -15.23
C GLU A 138 0.07 10.33 -16.20
N ALA A 139 -1.15 9.95 -15.80
CA ALA A 139 -2.40 10.22 -16.54
C ALA A 139 -3.69 9.92 -15.75
N GLY A 140 -3.65 9.91 -14.41
CA GLY A 140 -4.78 9.51 -13.56
C GLY A 140 -5.89 10.56 -13.51
N LEU A 141 -7.15 10.11 -13.56
CA LEU A 141 -8.30 10.98 -13.25
C LEU A 141 -8.35 11.20 -11.74
N THR A 142 -8.11 12.44 -11.30
CA THR A 142 -8.38 12.83 -9.92
C THR A 142 -9.70 13.60 -9.88
N ARG A 143 -10.69 13.07 -9.16
CA ARG A 143 -11.91 13.83 -8.85
C ARG A 143 -11.82 14.32 -7.41
N GLN A 144 -11.43 15.57 -7.24
CA GLN A 144 -11.66 16.33 -6.00
C GLN A 144 -13.11 16.81 -6.03
N MET A 145 -13.92 16.41 -5.04
CA MET A 145 -15.24 16.99 -4.76
C MET A 145 -15.19 17.67 -3.40
#